data_AF-A0A436CEZ7-F1
#
_entry.id   AF-A0A436CEZ7-F1
#
_cell.length_a   1.000
_cell.length_b   1.000
_cell.length_c   1.000
_cell.angle_alpha   90.00
_cell.angle_beta   90.00
_cell.angle_gamma   90.00
#
_symmetry.space_group_name_H-M   'P 1'
#
loop_
_entity.id
_entity.type
_entity.pdbx_description
1 polymer ?
#
loop_
_entity_poly.entity_id
_entity_poly.type
_entity_poly.pdbx_seq_one_letter_code
_entity_poly.pdbx_strand_id
1 'polypeptide(L)' 'MSADFSELRVKMVDGQVRTTDVTSAPLLDAMLVVPREMFVGAAQRDLA' A
#
# COMPACT_ATOMS: atom_id res chain seq x y z
N MET A 1 14.16 -10.03 -7.94
CA MET A 1 14.43 -9.39 -6.64
C MET A 1 13.09 -9.36 -5.93
N SER A 2 12.89 -10.11 -4.85
CA SER A 2 11.60 -10.04 -4.13
C SER A 2 11.51 -8.68 -3.45
N ALA A 3 10.67 -7.78 -3.97
CA ALA A 3 10.40 -6.52 -3.32
C ALA A 3 9.74 -6.80 -1.95
N ASP A 4 10.11 -6.04 -0.92
CA ASP A 4 9.39 -6.06 0.34
C ASP A 4 8.11 -5.24 0.20
N PHE A 5 7.03 -5.92 -0.19
CA PHE A 5 5.72 -5.28 -0.37
C PHE A 5 5.15 -4.69 0.92
N SER A 6 5.56 -5.18 2.09
CA SER A 6 5.13 -4.60 3.36
C SER A 6 5.75 -3.23 3.57
N GLU A 7 7.05 -3.07 3.31
CA GLU A 7 7.69 -1.74 3.35
C GLU A 7 7.13 -0.78 2.29
N LEU A 8 6.87 -1.28 1.07
CA LEU A 8 6.29 -0.47 0.00
C LEU A 8 4.88 0.02 0.34
N ARG A 9 4.05 -0.82 1.00
CA ARG A 9 2.74 -0.39 1.50
C ARG A 9 2.86 0.72 2.53
N VAL A 10 3.78 0.62 3.49
CA VAL A 10 3.99 1.68 4.49
C VAL A 10 4.34 3.00 3.79
N LYS A 11 5.32 2.97 2.87
CA LYS A 11 5.73 4.15 2.09
C LYS A 11 4.57 4.74 1.27
N MET A 12 3.75 3.90 0.64
CA MET A 12 2.58 4.37 -0.11
C MET A 12 1.53 5.00 0.82
N VAL A 13 1.23 4.37 1.95
CA VAL A 13 0.24 4.90 2.91
C VAL A 13 0.70 6.26 3.44
N ASP A 14 1.96 6.39 3.81
CA ASP A 14 2.48 7.63 4.39
C ASP A 14 2.68 8.74 3.34
N GLY A 15 3.16 8.40 2.15
CA GLY A 15 3.52 9.38 1.11
C GLY A 15 2.38 9.75 0.15
N GLN A 16 1.40 8.85 -0.04
CA GLN A 16 0.36 9.03 -1.06
C GLN A 16 -1.05 9.05 -0.46
N VAL A 17 -1.36 8.14 0.47
CA VAL A 17 -2.72 8.02 1.02
C VAL A 17 -2.99 9.13 2.04
N ARG A 18 -2.13 9.27 3.06
CA ARG A 18 -2.27 10.32 4.09
C ARG A 18 -2.17 11.74 3.53
N THR A 19 -1.44 11.92 2.42
CA THR A 19 -1.26 13.22 1.77
C THR A 19 -2.48 13.66 0.96
N THR A 20 -3.46 12.77 0.76
CA THR A 20 -4.70 13.04 0.01
C THR A 20 -5.92 13.06 0.94
N ASP A 21 -5.80 13.77 2.08
CA ASP A 21 -6.86 13.98 3.08
C ASP A 21 -7.48 12.70 3.71
N VAL A 22 -6.84 11.54 3.53
CA VAL A 22 -7.26 10.30 4.20
C VAL A 22 -6.73 10.27 5.63
N THR A 23 -7.60 10.58 6.59
CA THR A 23 -7.22 10.74 8.01
C THR A 23 -7.82 9.67 8.94
N SER A 24 -8.75 8.86 8.45
CA SER A 24 -9.41 7.81 9.24
C SER A 24 -8.39 6.72 9.63
N ALA A 25 -8.09 6.61 10.92
CA ALA A 25 -7.15 5.60 11.42
C ALA A 25 -7.57 4.16 11.08
N PRO A 26 -8.84 3.73 11.26
CA PRO A 26 -9.26 2.38 10.86
C PRO A 26 -9.07 2.09 9.36
N LEU A 27 -9.22 3.11 8.51
CA LEU A 27 -9.01 2.97 7.07
C LEU A 27 -7.53 2.84 6.71
N LEU A 28 -6.67 3.65 7.34
CA LEU A 28 -5.22 3.58 7.14
C LEU A 28 -4.66 2.24 7.61
N ASP A 29 -5.13 1.73 8.75
CA ASP A 29 -4.77 0.39 9.24
C ASP A 29 -5.17 -0.71 8.25
N ALA A 30 -6.39 -0.62 7.69
CA ALA A 30 -6.84 -1.56 6.67
C ALA A 30 -5.92 -1.53 5.42
N MET A 31 -5.46 -0.36 4.99
CA MET A 31 -4.54 -0.21 3.85
C MET A 31 -3.15 -0.80 4.12
N LEU A 32 -2.72 -0.88 5.38
CA LEU A 32 -1.46 -1.52 5.78
C LEU A 32 -1.57 -3.05 5.85
N VAL A 33 -2.73 -3.54 6.30
CA VAL A 33 -3.01 -4.97 6.51
C VAL A 33 -3.39 -5.68 5.21
N VAL A 34 -4.18 -5.04 4.35
CA VAL A 34 -4.67 -5.65 3.10
C VAL A 34 -3.58 -5.55 2.01
N PRO A 35 -3.04 -6.67 1.51
CA PRO A 35 -1.93 -6.68 0.55
C PRO A 35 -2.41 -6.34 -0.86
N ARG A 36 -2.55 -5.05 -1.17
CA ARG A 36 -3.08 -4.57 -2.46
C ARG A 36 -2.34 -5.12 -3.69
N GLU A 37 -1.05 -5.46 -3.55
CA GLU A 37 -0.25 -6.09 -4.60
C GLU A 37 -0.79 -7.46 -5.04
N MET A 38 -1.60 -8.13 -4.21
CA MET A 38 -2.26 -9.39 -4.58
C MET A 38 -3.44 -9.19 -5.55
N PHE A 39 -3.91 -7.95 -5.70
CA PHE A 39 -5.11 -7.62 -6.48
C PHE A 39 -4.78 -7.00 -7.85
N VAL A 40 -3.50 -6.99 -8.23
CA VAL A 40 -3.04 -6.57 -9.57
C VAL A 40 -2.40 -7.72 -10.33
N GLY A 41 -2.29 -7.58 -11.66
CA GLY A 41 -1.60 -8.55 -12.50
C GLY A 41 -0.12 -8.68 -12.12
N ALA A 42 0.49 -9.85 -12.38
CA ALA A 42 1.88 -10.12 -12.00
C ALA A 42 2.87 -9.05 -12.52
N ALA A 43 2.66 -8.55 -13.73
CA ALA A 43 3.49 -7.50 -14.34
C ALA A 43 3.39 -6.12 -13.64
N GLN A 44 2.34 -5.91 -12.84
CA GLN A 44 2.08 -4.65 -12.15
C GLN A 44 2.35 -4.75 -10.65
N ARG A 45 2.70 -5.93 -10.10
CA ARG A 45 2.91 -6.08 -8.64
C ARG A 45 4.00 -5.18 -8.10
N ASP A 46 5.07 -4.96 -8.84
CA ASP A 46 6.17 -4.08 -8.42
C ASP A 46 5.77 -2.60 -8.51
N LEU A 47 4.77 -2.27 -9.33
CA LEU A 47 4.06 -0.98 -9.37
C LEU A 47 2.86 -0.95 -8.43
N ALA A 48 2.68 -2.05 -7.69
CA ALA A 48 2.00 -2.19 -6.42
C ALA A 48 2.39 -1.04 -5.51
#